data_AF-K2A058-F1
#
_entry.id   AF-K2A058-F1
#
_cell.length_a   1.000
_cell.length_b   1.000
_cell.length_c   1.000
_cell.angle_alpha   90.00
_cell.angle_beta   90.00
_cell.angle_gamma   90.00
#
_symmetry.space_group_name_H-M   'P 1'
#
loop_
_entity.id
_entity.type
_entity.pdbx_description
1 polymer ?
#
loop_
_entity_poly.entity_id
_entity_poly.type
_entity_poly.pdbx_seq_one_letter_code
_entity_poly.pdbx_strand_id
1 'polypeptide(L)'
;MLAPTMLKVASIIGNTLAEVRREIDDKLATMRQGASASMIVAAQRKGGAMRLFLIYPEGNFIEATEDTPFLQIGEHKYGKPILDRVVKPATSLADAEKAVLLSMDSTLRSNLSVGMPLDLCVIEKDTCTVSRKRRIEAGDEGFRAMSEAWSKALRDGFTQITL
;
A
#
# COMPACT_ATOMS: atom_id res chain seq x y z
N MET A 1 15.77 -17.33 -16.16
CA MET A 1 15.18 -16.44 -15.11
C MET A 1 14.04 -17.19 -14.45
N LEU A 2 13.97 -17.26 -13.11
CA LEU A 2 13.07 -18.18 -12.37
C LEU A 2 11.56 -17.85 -12.47
N ALA A 3 11.20 -16.64 -12.91
CA ALA A 3 9.80 -16.22 -13.08
C ALA A 3 9.59 -15.57 -14.45
N PRO A 4 8.90 -16.21 -15.42
CA PRO A 4 8.65 -15.61 -16.73
C PRO A 4 7.59 -14.50 -16.67
N THR A 5 6.64 -14.57 -15.73
CA THR A 5 5.51 -13.64 -15.59
C THR A 5 5.41 -13.06 -14.19
N MET A 6 4.72 -11.92 -14.04
CA MET A 6 4.40 -11.36 -12.72
C MET A 6 3.51 -12.29 -11.89
N LEU A 7 2.68 -13.11 -12.53
CA LEU A 7 1.92 -14.17 -11.83
C LEU A 7 2.87 -15.19 -11.19
N LYS A 8 3.91 -15.63 -11.92
CA LYS A 8 4.91 -16.54 -11.36
C LYS A 8 5.72 -15.89 -10.24
N VAL A 9 5.99 -14.57 -10.31
CA VAL A 9 6.61 -13.82 -9.20
C VAL A 9 5.73 -13.90 -7.95
N ALA A 10 4.43 -13.60 -8.07
CA ALA A 10 3.48 -13.70 -6.95
C ALA A 10 3.43 -15.13 -6.38
N SER A 11 3.39 -16.16 -7.22
CA SER A 11 3.42 -17.57 -6.76
C SER A 11 4.70 -17.94 -6.00
N ILE A 12 5.87 -17.46 -6.44
CA ILE A 12 7.13 -17.73 -5.73
C ILE A 12 7.09 -17.07 -4.35
N ILE A 13 6.73 -15.78 -4.30
CA ILE A 13 6.67 -15.03 -3.04
C ILE A 13 5.65 -15.67 -2.08
N GLY A 14 4.46 -16.02 -2.57
CA GLY A 14 3.42 -16.68 -1.77
C GLY A 14 3.85 -18.02 -1.21
N ASN A 15 4.48 -18.88 -2.03
CA ASN A 15 5.00 -20.17 -1.56
C ASN A 15 6.08 -19.98 -0.48
N THR A 16 7.00 -19.03 -0.69
CA THR A 16 8.04 -18.73 0.30
C THR A 16 7.44 -18.19 1.60
N LEU A 17 6.46 -17.29 1.53
CA LEU A 17 5.77 -16.77 2.71
C LEU A 17 5.09 -17.89 3.52
N ALA A 18 4.37 -18.78 2.84
CA ALA A 18 3.70 -19.91 3.48
C ALA A 18 4.69 -20.90 4.10
N GLU A 19 5.83 -21.15 3.44
CA GLU A 19 6.89 -22.00 3.97
C GLU A 19 7.53 -21.42 5.23
N VAL A 20 7.95 -20.16 5.19
CA VAL A 20 8.53 -19.46 6.35
C VAL A 20 7.53 -19.41 7.51
N ARG A 21 6.25 -19.11 7.22
CA ARG A 21 5.21 -19.10 8.25
C ARG A 21 5.11 -20.44 8.97
N ARG A 22 5.07 -21.56 8.25
CA ARG A 22 5.03 -22.90 8.86
C ARG A 22 6.23 -23.15 9.76
N GLU A 23 7.44 -22.78 9.32
CA GLU A 23 8.65 -22.93 10.12
C GLU A 23 8.59 -22.12 11.43
N ILE A 24 8.03 -20.91 11.39
CA ILE A 24 7.86 -20.07 12.58
C ILE A 24 6.76 -20.62 13.50
N ASP A 25 5.62 -21.05 12.95
CA ASP A 25 4.51 -21.61 13.72
C ASP A 25 4.97 -22.87 14.49
N ASP A 26 5.80 -23.73 13.90
CA ASP A 26 6.38 -24.90 14.57
C ASP A 26 7.24 -24.50 15.78
N LYS A 27 8.01 -23.40 15.68
CA LYS A 27 8.84 -22.87 16.79
C LYS A 27 8.00 -22.23 17.90
N LEU A 28 6.85 -21.65 17.54
CA LEU A 28 5.94 -20.97 18.48
C LEU A 28 4.88 -21.89 19.09
N ALA A 29 4.79 -23.15 18.61
CA ALA A 29 3.75 -24.11 19.00
C ALA A 29 3.67 -24.32 20.52
N THR A 30 4.81 -24.35 21.23
CA THR A 30 4.86 -24.51 22.69
C THR A 30 4.25 -23.33 23.45
N MET A 31 4.28 -22.13 22.87
CA MET A 31 3.69 -20.91 23.44
C MET A 31 2.24 -20.69 23.03
N ARG A 32 1.65 -21.58 22.20
CA ARG A 32 0.31 -21.43 21.62
C ARG A 32 0.13 -20.08 20.90
N GLN A 33 1.20 -19.58 20.29
CA GLN A 33 1.20 -18.38 19.47
C GLN A 33 1.36 -18.77 17.99
N GLY A 34 0.89 -17.90 17.10
CA GLY A 34 1.07 -18.05 15.65
C GLY A 34 1.66 -16.78 15.06
N ALA A 35 2.44 -16.93 14.00
CA ALA A 35 2.93 -15.82 13.20
C ALA A 35 2.08 -15.66 11.94
N SER A 36 1.90 -14.42 11.51
CA SER A 36 1.19 -14.10 10.28
C SER A 36 1.81 -12.87 9.63
N ALA A 37 1.84 -12.88 8.31
CA ALA A 37 2.29 -11.76 7.50
C ALA A 37 1.53 -11.76 6.17
N SER A 38 1.35 -10.57 5.60
CA SER A 38 0.81 -10.36 4.27
C SER A 38 1.74 -9.44 3.51
N MET A 39 1.71 -9.51 2.17
CA MET A 39 2.61 -8.72 1.33
C MET A 39 1.85 -8.13 0.15
N ILE A 40 2.22 -6.93 -0.25
CA ILE A 40 1.83 -6.36 -1.54
C ILE A 40 2.99 -6.54 -2.51
N VAL A 41 2.70 -7.06 -3.70
CA VAL A 41 3.68 -7.24 -4.79
C VAL A 41 3.21 -6.43 -5.98
N ALA A 42 3.91 -5.33 -6.28
CA ALA A 42 3.60 -4.43 -7.38
C ALA A 42 4.84 -4.24 -8.26
N ALA A 43 4.78 -4.61 -9.53
CA ALA A 43 5.88 -4.38 -10.47
C ALA A 43 5.45 -4.60 -11.93
N GLN A 44 6.41 -4.40 -12.83
CA GLN A 44 6.32 -4.77 -14.23
C GLN A 44 7.53 -5.61 -14.63
N ARG A 45 7.30 -6.63 -15.45
CA ARG A 45 8.37 -7.31 -16.18
C ARG A 45 8.46 -6.72 -17.58
N LYS A 46 9.68 -6.59 -18.10
CA LYS A 46 9.92 -6.12 -19.47
C LYS A 46 9.07 -6.89 -20.47
N GLY A 47 8.27 -6.18 -21.26
CA GLY A 47 7.36 -6.75 -22.27
C GLY A 47 6.02 -7.26 -21.72
N GLY A 48 5.77 -7.18 -20.41
CA GLY A 48 4.49 -7.49 -19.79
C GLY A 48 3.79 -6.26 -19.21
N ALA A 49 2.55 -6.43 -18.72
CA ALA A 49 1.81 -5.36 -18.06
C ALA A 49 2.30 -5.10 -16.62
N MET A 50 2.03 -3.90 -16.10
CA MET A 50 2.09 -3.63 -14.65
C MET A 50 1.03 -4.48 -13.94
N ARG A 51 1.40 -5.08 -12.81
CA ARG A 51 0.49 -5.91 -12.00
C ARG A 51 0.70 -5.64 -10.52
N LEU A 52 -0.37 -5.77 -9.76
CA LEU A 52 -0.42 -5.54 -8.32
C LEU A 52 -1.16 -6.71 -7.65
N PHE A 53 -0.51 -7.38 -6.71
CA PHE A 53 -1.05 -8.53 -5.98
C PHE A 53 -1.05 -8.28 -4.47
N LEU A 54 -2.05 -8.83 -3.79
CA LEU A 54 -2.05 -9.01 -2.33
C LEU A 54 -1.84 -10.49 -2.04
N ILE A 55 -0.72 -10.79 -1.38
CA ILE A 55 -0.35 -12.12 -0.91
C ILE A 55 -0.86 -12.30 0.52
N TYR A 56 -1.68 -13.33 0.72
CA TYR A 56 -2.23 -13.70 2.03
C TYR A 56 -1.26 -14.61 2.79
N PRO A 57 -1.43 -14.75 4.13
CA PRO A 57 -0.58 -15.60 4.96
C PRO A 57 -0.54 -17.07 4.53
N GLU A 58 -1.57 -17.56 3.84
CA GLU A 58 -1.65 -18.92 3.30
C GLU A 58 -0.86 -19.11 2.00
N GLY A 59 -0.28 -18.03 1.45
CA GLY A 59 0.50 -18.03 0.22
C GLY A 59 -0.33 -17.91 -1.07
N ASN A 60 -1.66 -17.99 -0.97
CA ASN A 60 -2.55 -17.59 -2.06
C ASN A 60 -2.60 -16.07 -2.19
N PHE A 61 -3.16 -15.58 -3.30
CA PHE A 61 -3.17 -14.15 -3.59
C PHE A 61 -4.35 -13.76 -4.49
N ILE A 62 -4.73 -12.49 -4.41
CA ILE A 62 -5.59 -11.81 -5.40
C ILE A 62 -4.78 -10.78 -6.18
N GLU A 63 -5.33 -10.36 -7.30
CA GLU A 63 -4.77 -9.31 -8.15
C GLU A 63 -5.72 -8.11 -8.20
N ALA A 64 -5.15 -6.91 -8.18
CA ALA A 64 -5.89 -5.69 -8.44
C ALA A 64 -6.42 -5.66 -9.88
N THR A 65 -7.59 -5.07 -10.06
CA THR A 65 -8.26 -4.94 -11.36
C THR A 65 -8.61 -3.48 -11.62
N GLU A 66 -9.23 -3.18 -12.76
CA GLU A 66 -9.74 -1.83 -13.02
C GLU A 66 -10.84 -1.44 -12.03
N ASP A 67 -11.67 -2.38 -11.59
CA ASP A 67 -12.73 -2.19 -10.59
C ASP A 67 -12.20 -2.09 -9.15
N THR A 68 -11.00 -2.64 -8.88
CA THR A 68 -10.35 -2.58 -7.57
C THR A 68 -8.86 -2.24 -7.79
N PRO A 69 -8.53 -0.96 -8.05
CA PRO A 69 -7.22 -0.55 -8.55
C PRO A 69 -6.15 -0.36 -7.46
N PHE A 70 -6.50 -0.53 -6.19
CA PHE A 70 -5.56 -0.40 -5.07
C PHE A 70 -5.79 -1.52 -4.04
N LEU A 71 -4.74 -1.85 -3.30
CA LEU A 71 -4.75 -2.85 -2.22
C LEU A 71 -4.06 -2.25 -0.99
N GLN A 72 -4.44 -2.69 0.20
CA GLN A 72 -3.87 -2.22 1.47
C GLN A 72 -3.57 -3.41 2.40
N ILE A 73 -2.58 -3.25 3.28
CA ILE A 73 -2.22 -4.18 4.35
C ILE A 73 -2.02 -3.41 5.66
N GLY A 74 -2.03 -4.12 6.80
CA GLY A 74 -1.91 -3.50 8.13
C GLY A 74 -3.19 -2.77 8.58
N GLU A 75 -3.05 -1.64 9.28
CA GLU A 75 -4.16 -0.81 9.76
C GLU A 75 -4.76 0.08 8.66
N HIS A 76 -5.50 -0.55 7.74
CA HIS A 76 -5.89 0.05 6.47
C HIS A 76 -7.22 0.84 6.47
N LYS A 77 -8.03 0.72 7.53
CA LYS A 77 -9.42 1.23 7.53
C LYS A 77 -9.53 2.75 7.55
N TYR A 78 -8.62 3.45 8.24
CA TYR A 78 -8.71 4.90 8.47
C TYR A 78 -8.44 5.72 7.21
N GLY A 79 -7.44 5.33 6.41
CA GLY A 79 -7.09 5.99 5.15
C GLY A 79 -7.91 5.54 3.94
N LYS A 80 -8.67 4.43 4.05
CA LYS A 80 -9.44 3.88 2.94
C LYS A 80 -10.45 4.87 2.31
N PRO A 81 -11.24 5.65 3.06
CA PRO A 81 -12.29 6.49 2.47
C PRO A 81 -11.80 7.56 1.50
N ILE A 82 -10.57 8.08 1.64
CA ILE A 82 -10.03 9.00 0.64
C ILE A 82 -9.65 8.24 -0.63
N LEU A 83 -9.02 7.06 -0.51
CA LEU A 83 -8.67 6.23 -1.66
C LEU A 83 -9.91 5.83 -2.46
N ASP A 84 -10.98 5.37 -1.79
CA ASP A 84 -12.25 5.01 -2.42
C ASP A 84 -12.89 6.16 -3.23
N ARG A 85 -12.65 7.43 -2.82
CA ARG A 85 -13.24 8.60 -3.46
C ARG A 85 -12.46 9.12 -4.66
N VAL A 86 -11.13 9.00 -4.65
CA VAL A 86 -10.26 9.63 -5.67
C VAL A 86 -9.48 8.66 -6.54
N VAL A 87 -9.19 7.44 -6.09
CA VAL A 87 -8.32 6.52 -6.84
C VAL A 87 -9.15 5.72 -7.84
N LYS A 88 -8.83 5.91 -9.12
CA LYS A 88 -9.39 5.21 -10.28
C LYS A 88 -8.24 4.83 -11.23
N PRO A 89 -8.43 3.91 -12.19
CA PRO A 89 -7.37 3.56 -13.15
C PRO A 89 -6.79 4.74 -13.94
N ALA A 90 -7.61 5.78 -14.19
CA ALA A 90 -7.19 6.99 -14.90
C ALA A 90 -6.57 8.08 -14.00
N THR A 91 -6.49 7.86 -12.68
CA THR A 91 -5.90 8.83 -11.75
C THR A 91 -4.41 9.02 -12.08
N SER A 92 -3.97 10.28 -12.20
CA SER A 92 -2.58 10.59 -12.49
C SER A 92 -1.65 10.15 -11.35
N LEU A 93 -0.37 9.86 -11.63
CA LEU A 93 0.58 9.50 -10.56
C LEU A 93 0.72 10.61 -9.50
N ALA A 94 0.63 11.88 -9.91
CA ALA A 94 0.68 13.01 -9.00
C ALA A 94 -0.55 13.07 -8.07
N ASP A 95 -1.75 12.79 -8.59
CA ASP A 95 -2.97 12.73 -7.77
C ASP A 95 -3.01 11.47 -6.89
N ALA A 96 -2.51 10.34 -7.39
CA ALA A 96 -2.37 9.11 -6.62
C ALA A 96 -1.40 9.30 -5.45
N GLU A 97 -0.25 9.96 -5.66
CA GLU A 97 0.70 10.31 -4.60
C GLU A 97 0.05 11.17 -3.52
N LYS A 98 -0.68 12.23 -3.92
CA LYS A 98 -1.45 13.04 -2.95
C LYS A 98 -2.44 12.18 -2.18
N ALA A 99 -3.20 11.33 -2.86
CA ALA A 99 -4.22 10.48 -2.23
C ALA A 99 -3.61 9.50 -1.20
N VAL A 100 -2.50 8.82 -1.53
CA VAL A 100 -1.86 7.89 -0.59
C VAL A 100 -1.22 8.61 0.59
N LEU A 101 -0.67 9.81 0.41
CA LEU A 101 -0.13 10.60 1.51
C LEU A 101 -1.23 11.11 2.44
N LEU A 102 -2.38 11.54 1.91
CA LEU A 102 -3.56 11.92 2.72
C LEU A 102 -4.19 10.72 3.44
N SER A 103 -4.16 9.53 2.81
CA SER A 103 -4.54 8.27 3.44
C SER A 103 -3.63 7.96 4.64
N MET A 104 -2.31 8.15 4.49
CA MET A 104 -1.36 7.97 5.59
C MET A 104 -1.54 9.02 6.69
N ASP A 105 -1.74 10.30 6.37
CA ASP A 105 -2.02 11.35 7.36
C ASP A 105 -3.24 11.02 8.23
N SER A 106 -4.34 10.61 7.61
CA SER A 106 -5.57 10.21 8.32
C SER A 106 -5.32 9.04 9.28
N THR A 107 -4.50 8.09 8.86
CA THR A 107 -4.17 6.88 9.63
C THR A 107 -3.23 7.20 10.80
N LEU A 108 -2.16 7.96 10.56
CA LEU A 108 -1.20 8.40 11.59
C LEU A 108 -1.87 9.18 12.72
N ARG A 109 -2.87 10.00 12.39
CA ARG A 109 -3.63 10.78 13.38
C ARG A 109 -4.59 9.94 14.23
N SER A 110 -4.97 8.76 13.75
CA SER A 110 -6.07 7.97 14.31
C SER A 110 -5.64 6.63 14.91
N ASN A 111 -4.42 6.15 14.62
CA ASN A 111 -3.92 4.88 15.13
C ASN A 111 -2.41 4.92 15.39
N LEU A 112 -2.02 4.76 16.66
CA LEU A 112 -0.63 4.84 17.14
C LEU A 112 0.27 3.68 16.70
N SER A 113 -0.30 2.59 16.17
CA SER A 113 0.51 1.49 15.62
C SER A 113 1.12 1.83 14.25
N VAL A 114 0.63 2.89 13.59
CA VAL A 114 1.19 3.42 12.35
C VAL A 114 2.02 4.65 12.70
N GLY A 115 3.24 4.72 12.18
CA GLY A 115 4.20 5.76 12.55
C GLY A 115 5.11 6.16 11.39
N MET A 116 5.76 7.31 11.59
CA MET A 116 6.85 7.79 10.74
C MET A 116 8.15 7.01 11.05
N PRO A 117 9.11 6.94 10.10
CA PRO A 117 9.07 7.53 8.76
C PRO A 117 8.22 6.73 7.77
N LEU A 118 7.79 7.40 6.68
CA LEU A 118 7.12 6.75 5.55
C LEU A 118 8.10 6.59 4.39
N ASP A 119 8.08 5.44 3.72
CA ASP A 119 8.80 5.22 2.47
C ASP A 119 7.81 5.22 1.29
N LEU A 120 8.01 6.12 0.34
CA LEU A 120 7.25 6.25 -0.90
C LEU A 120 8.12 5.84 -2.09
N CYS A 121 7.55 5.04 -3.00
CA CYS A 121 8.16 4.75 -4.28
C CYS A 121 7.15 4.91 -5.42
N VAL A 122 7.65 5.28 -6.59
CA VAL A 122 6.88 5.36 -7.85
C VAL A 122 7.57 4.48 -8.88
N ILE A 123 6.78 3.67 -9.57
CA ILE A 123 7.22 2.83 -10.69
C ILE A 123 6.40 3.28 -11.89
N GLU A 124 7.07 3.91 -12.85
CA GLU A 124 6.43 4.34 -14.09
C GLU A 124 6.27 3.17 -15.05
N LYS A 125 5.15 3.16 -15.77
CA LYS A 125 4.83 2.16 -16.78
C LYS A 125 5.95 2.06 -17.81
N ASP A 126 6.27 0.83 -18.19
CA ASP A 126 7.25 0.40 -19.20
C ASP A 126 8.72 0.69 -18.86
N THR A 127 8.99 1.41 -17.77
CA THR A 127 10.37 1.71 -17.33
C THR A 127 11.06 0.53 -16.65
N CYS A 128 10.28 -0.36 -16.01
CA CYS A 128 10.78 -1.49 -15.23
C CYS A 128 11.84 -1.10 -14.18
N THR A 129 11.76 0.12 -13.64
CA THR A 129 12.64 0.64 -12.58
C THR A 129 11.85 1.45 -11.58
N VAL A 130 12.41 1.66 -10.39
CA VAL A 130 11.88 2.63 -9.43
C VAL A 130 12.26 4.03 -9.95
N SER A 131 11.29 4.74 -10.53
CA SER A 131 11.55 6.07 -11.12
C SER A 131 11.74 7.15 -10.05
N ARG A 132 11.07 7.00 -8.90
CA ARG A 132 11.25 7.88 -7.74
C ARG A 132 11.17 7.10 -6.45
N LYS A 133 12.02 7.49 -5.49
CA LYS A 133 12.00 7.02 -4.11
C LYS A 133 12.12 8.23 -3.19
N ARG A 134 11.30 8.29 -2.15
CA ARG A 134 11.33 9.34 -1.13
C ARG A 134 11.07 8.73 0.23
N ARG A 135 11.91 9.07 1.20
CA ARG A 135 11.65 8.83 2.62
C ARG A 135 11.12 10.11 3.24
N ILE A 136 10.03 10.01 3.99
CA ILE A 136 9.34 11.12 4.65
C ILE A 136 9.59 10.94 6.14
N GLU A 137 10.49 11.75 6.68
CA GLU A 137 10.87 11.69 8.09
C GLU A 137 9.82 12.35 8.98
N ALA A 138 9.88 12.04 10.28
CA ALA A 138 9.12 12.79 11.27
C ALA A 138 9.52 14.27 11.20
N GLY A 139 8.54 15.16 11.01
CA GLY A 139 8.78 16.60 10.85
C GLY A 139 9.06 17.07 9.43
N ASP A 140 8.92 16.22 8.40
CA ASP A 140 9.02 16.62 6.99
C ASP A 140 8.08 17.81 6.68
N GLU A 141 8.66 18.93 6.25
CA GLU A 141 7.93 20.19 6.07
C GLU A 141 6.88 20.10 4.98
N GLY A 142 7.17 19.37 3.88
CA GLY A 142 6.23 19.21 2.77
C GLY A 142 5.02 18.36 3.15
N PHE A 143 5.24 17.27 3.90
CA PHE A 143 4.16 16.42 4.40
C PHE A 143 3.31 17.18 5.44
N ARG A 144 3.95 17.93 6.34
CA ARG A 144 3.24 18.78 7.31
C ARG A 144 2.37 19.84 6.62
N ALA A 145 2.94 20.58 5.66
CA ALA A 145 2.22 21.60 4.92
C ALA A 145 1.01 21.02 4.16
N MET A 146 1.17 19.85 3.54
CA MET A 146 0.06 19.13 2.89
C MET A 146 -1.04 18.74 3.89
N SER A 147 -0.66 18.19 5.04
CA SER A 147 -1.58 17.79 6.10
C SER A 147 -2.38 18.98 6.67
N GLU A 148 -1.72 20.11 6.90
CA GLU A 148 -2.35 21.36 7.35
C GLU A 148 -3.31 21.93 6.30
N ALA A 149 -2.89 21.96 5.03
CA ALA A 149 -3.73 22.42 3.92
C ALA A 149 -4.99 21.54 3.77
N TRP A 150 -4.85 20.22 3.88
CA TRP A 150 -5.97 19.29 3.84
C TRP A 150 -6.92 19.48 5.02
N SER A 151 -6.39 19.62 6.23
CA SER A 151 -7.18 19.88 7.43
C SER A 151 -7.96 21.20 7.35
N LYS A 152 -7.39 22.22 6.70
CA LYS A 152 -8.11 23.47 6.41
C LYS A 152 -9.22 23.23 5.37
N ALA A 153 -8.91 22.58 4.25
CA ALA A 153 -9.89 22.31 3.19
C ALA A 153 -11.08 21.48 3.68
N LEU A 154 -10.87 20.49 4.55
CA LEU A 154 -11.94 19.71 5.16
C LEU A 154 -12.85 20.56 6.06
N ARG A 155 -12.26 21.45 6.89
CA ARG A 155 -13.04 22.37 7.74
C ARG A 155 -13.86 23.34 6.90
N ASP A 156 -13.24 23.91 5.86
CA ASP A 156 -13.92 24.85 4.95
C ASP A 156 -15.02 24.14 4.13
N GLY A 157 -14.78 22.89 3.71
CA GLY A 157 -15.80 22.11 3.01
C GLY A 157 -16.97 21.73 3.91
N PHE A 158 -16.71 21.40 5.18
CA PHE A 158 -17.75 21.06 6.15
C PHE A 158 -18.71 22.23 6.40
N THR A 159 -18.20 23.47 6.52
CA THR A 159 -19.05 24.65 6.75
C THR A 159 -19.98 24.98 5.58
N GLN A 160 -19.72 24.43 4.39
CA GLN A 160 -20.56 24.62 3.20
C GLN A 160 -21.72 23.60 3.11
N ILE A 161 -21.72 22.55 3.93
CA ILE A 161 -22.77 21.53 3.90
C ILE A 161 -23.97 21.98 4.74
N THR A 162 -25.14 22.05 4.12
CA THR A 162 -26.43 22.29 4.78
C THR A 162 -27.22 20.99 4.89
N LEU A 163 -27.94 20.80 6.00
CA LEU A 163 -28.85 19.67 6.21
C LEU A 163 -30.16 19.83 5.44
#